data_AF-A0A1V4CCS1-F1
#
_entry.id   AF-A0A1V4CCS1-F1
#
_cell.length_a   1.000
_cell.length_b   1.000
_cell.length_c   1.000
_cell.angle_alpha   90.00
_cell.angle_beta   90.00
_cell.angle_gamma   90.00
#
_symmetry.space_group_name_H-M   'P 1'
#
loop_
_entity.id
_entity.type
_entity.pdbx_description
1 polymer ?
#
loop_
_entity_poly.entity_id
_entity_poly.type
_entity_poly.pdbx_seq_one_letter_code
_entity_poly.pdbx_strand_id
1 'polypeptide(L)'
;MRSTRWAALALGLVSSGAFAADICEPLREHIEFQIASTGATGFAVIVVDADAEVAGKVVGTCARGARKLVYVRASTPPAAGRPARPAATVASRTDDADIITECRDGTVVRGNASCKP
;
A
#
# COMPACT_ATOMS: atom_id res chain seq x y z
N MET A 1 52.11 35.09 0.41
CA MET A 1 52.12 34.57 -0.98
C MET A 1 50.88 33.70 -1.11
N ARG A 2 49.77 34.26 -1.61
CA ARG A 2 49.35 34.37 -3.02
C ARG A 2 48.53 33.14 -3.46
N SER A 3 47.28 33.44 -3.82
CA SER A 3 46.37 32.69 -4.73
C SER A 3 45.92 31.29 -4.27
N THR A 4 44.63 30.99 -4.25
CA THR A 4 43.75 31.14 -5.42
C THR A 4 42.31 31.45 -5.04
N ARG A 5 41.82 32.53 -5.67
CA ARG A 5 40.43 32.98 -5.73
C ARG A 5 39.58 31.93 -6.43
N TRP A 6 38.49 31.49 -5.81
CA TRP A 6 37.33 30.96 -6.53
C TRP A 6 36.09 31.68 -6.01
N ALA A 7 35.90 32.89 -6.52
CA ALA A 7 34.59 33.49 -6.60
C ALA A 7 33.89 32.87 -7.81
N ALA A 8 32.91 32.03 -7.57
CA ALA A 8 31.85 31.76 -8.53
C ALA A 8 30.55 31.66 -7.73
N LEU A 9 29.70 32.67 -7.95
CA LEU A 9 28.33 32.73 -7.49
C LEU A 9 27.62 31.41 -7.80
N ALA A 10 27.33 30.62 -6.78
CA ALA A 10 26.21 29.68 -6.84
C ALA A 10 25.03 30.40 -6.22
N LEU A 11 24.15 30.91 -7.09
CA LEU A 11 22.84 31.41 -6.75
C LEU A 11 22.03 30.24 -6.16
N GLY A 12 22.21 29.98 -4.87
CA GLY A 12 21.45 28.99 -4.14
C GLY A 12 20.00 29.43 -4.12
N LEU A 13 19.17 28.78 -4.94
CA LEU A 13 17.73 28.76 -4.70
C LEU A 13 17.54 28.24 -3.28
N VAL A 14 17.30 29.15 -2.34
CA VAL A 14 16.78 28.83 -1.03
C VAL A 14 15.35 28.38 -1.24
N SER A 15 15.19 27.09 -1.53
CA SER A 15 13.91 26.41 -1.39
C SER A 15 13.61 26.33 0.10
N SER A 16 13.15 27.44 0.68
CA SER A 16 12.51 27.46 2.00
C SER A 16 11.18 26.73 1.88
N GLY A 17 11.24 25.40 1.73
CA GLY A 17 10.12 24.50 1.98
C GLY A 17 9.90 24.38 3.48
N ALA A 18 9.57 25.50 4.13
CA ALA A 18 9.10 25.49 5.51
C ALA A 18 7.61 25.11 5.51
N PHE A 19 7.31 23.87 5.08
CA PHE A 19 6.08 23.22 5.50
C PHE A 19 6.41 22.46 6.77
N ALA A 20 6.36 23.19 7.89
CA ALA A 20 6.37 22.66 9.24
C ALA A 20 5.02 21.97 9.55
N ALA A 21 4.56 21.13 8.63
CA ALA A 21 3.65 20.05 8.95
C ALA A 21 4.55 18.83 9.15
N ASP A 22 4.27 18.03 10.17
CA ASP A 22 4.90 16.74 10.35
C ASP A 22 4.55 15.82 9.16
N ILE A 23 5.28 15.95 8.04
CA ILE A 23 5.12 15.16 6.78
C ILE A 23 5.51 13.67 7.00
N CYS A 24 5.59 13.20 8.24
CA CYS A 24 5.91 11.82 8.56
C CYS A 24 4.84 10.86 8.02
N GLU A 25 3.56 11.21 8.11
CA GLU A 25 2.46 10.37 7.65
C GLU A 25 2.43 10.20 6.13
N PRO A 26 2.36 11.28 5.31
CA PRO A 26 2.39 11.15 3.86
C PRO A 26 3.72 10.58 3.33
N LEU A 27 4.86 10.84 4.01
CA LEU A 27 6.15 10.25 3.63
C LEU A 27 6.18 8.74 3.89
N ARG A 28 5.59 8.29 5.01
CA ARG A 28 5.43 6.87 5.32
C ARG A 28 4.62 6.17 4.23
N GLU A 29 3.45 6.71 3.89
CA GLU A 29 2.57 6.17 2.85
C GLU A 29 3.27 6.10 1.49
N HIS A 30 4.01 7.14 1.11
CA HIS A 30 4.76 7.15 -0.14
C HIS A 30 5.84 6.06 -0.18
N ILE A 31 6.57 5.87 0.93
CA ILE A 31 7.58 4.80 1.04
C ILE A 31 6.91 3.43 1.02
N GLU A 32 5.78 3.25 1.70
CA GLU A 32 5.02 1.99 1.67
C GLU A 32 4.56 1.66 0.25
N PHE A 33 4.06 2.65 -0.48
CA PHE A 33 3.69 2.50 -1.88
C PHE A 33 4.90 2.10 -2.75
N GLN A 34 6.05 2.78 -2.59
CA GLN A 34 7.27 2.43 -3.31
C GLN A 34 7.71 0.99 -3.00
N ILE A 35 7.71 0.59 -1.73
CA ILE A 35 8.08 -0.78 -1.34
C ILE A 35 7.09 -1.79 -1.91
N ALA A 36 5.78 -1.53 -1.82
CA ALA A 36 4.75 -2.40 -2.39
C ALA A 36 4.88 -2.55 -3.91
N SER A 37 5.28 -1.49 -4.62
CA SER A 37 5.50 -1.53 -6.07
C SER A 37 6.61 -2.50 -6.50
N THR A 38 7.52 -2.87 -5.59
CA THR A 38 8.55 -3.89 -5.83
C THR A 38 8.04 -5.33 -5.67
N GLY A 39 6.75 -5.50 -5.29
CA GLY A 39 6.14 -6.80 -5.01
C GLY A 39 6.35 -7.29 -3.58
N ALA A 40 6.92 -6.47 -2.69
CA ALA A 40 6.99 -6.78 -1.27
C ALA A 40 5.58 -6.86 -0.67
N THR A 41 5.34 -7.83 0.21
CA THR A 41 4.08 -8.01 0.95
C THR A 41 4.38 -8.32 2.41
N GLY A 42 3.39 -8.15 3.30
CA GLY A 42 3.55 -8.45 4.72
C GLY A 42 4.61 -7.58 5.40
N PHE A 43 4.54 -6.26 5.18
CA PHE A 43 5.43 -5.30 5.81
C PHE A 43 4.65 -4.06 6.24
N ALA A 44 5.24 -3.26 7.11
CA ALA A 44 4.78 -1.93 7.47
C ALA A 44 5.98 -1.00 7.63
N VAL A 45 5.77 0.30 7.47
CA VAL A 45 6.75 1.32 7.83
C VAL A 45 6.23 2.03 9.06
N ILE A 46 6.95 1.97 10.17
CA ILE A 46 6.57 2.65 11.41
C ILE A 46 7.39 3.91 11.63
N VAL A 47 6.78 4.94 12.21
CA VAL A 47 7.47 6.15 12.63
C VAL A 47 7.88 5.97 14.09
N VAL A 48 9.16 6.12 14.38
CA VAL A 48 9.69 6.07 15.75
C VAL A 48 10.58 7.29 16.00
N ASP A 49 10.84 7.56 17.28
CA ASP A 49 11.75 8.63 17.67
C ASP A 49 13.18 8.37 17.19
N ALA A 50 13.97 9.42 16.95
CA ALA A 50 15.32 9.30 16.42
C ALA A 50 16.21 8.44 17.32
N ASP A 51 16.06 8.60 18.64
CA ASP A 51 16.88 7.94 19.66
C ASP A 51 16.37 6.55 20.05
N ALA A 52 15.18 6.14 19.58
CA ALA A 52 14.59 4.85 19.95
C ALA A 52 15.33 3.67 19.31
N GLU A 53 15.74 2.67 20.08
CA GLU A 53 16.32 1.45 19.50
C GLU A 53 15.26 0.67 18.72
N VAL A 54 15.62 0.18 17.52
CA VAL A 54 14.70 -0.55 16.65
C VAL A 54 15.30 -1.82 16.10
N ALA A 55 14.49 -2.87 16.06
CA ALA A 55 14.84 -4.16 15.46
C ALA A 55 14.64 -4.22 13.94
N GLY A 56 14.17 -3.12 13.32
CA GLY A 56 13.85 -3.01 11.90
C GLY A 56 14.86 -2.19 11.09
N LYS A 57 14.69 -2.16 9.76
CA LYS A 57 15.58 -1.40 8.87
C LYS A 57 15.10 0.06 8.76
N VAL A 58 15.96 1.03 9.07
CA VAL A 58 15.66 2.45 8.83
C VAL A 58 15.63 2.71 7.32
N VAL A 59 14.51 3.23 6.82
CA VAL A 59 14.28 3.55 5.40
C VAL A 59 14.19 5.04 5.14
N GLY A 60 14.12 5.87 6.18
CA GLY A 60 14.15 7.32 6.06
C GLY A 60 14.03 8.04 7.39
N THR A 61 14.01 9.37 7.33
CA THR A 61 13.80 10.26 8.48
C THR A 61 12.85 11.38 8.10
N CYS A 62 12.01 11.80 9.03
CA CYS A 62 11.06 12.90 8.86
C CYS A 62 11.20 13.92 10.01
N ALA A 63 10.41 14.99 10.01
CA ALA A 63 10.44 16.03 11.05
C ALA A 63 11.85 16.62 11.28
N ARG A 64 12.59 16.88 10.20
CA ARG A 64 13.99 17.36 10.23
C ARG A 64 14.97 16.44 10.99
N GLY A 65 14.65 15.15 11.08
CA GLY A 65 15.49 14.15 11.73
C GLY A 65 15.07 13.80 13.15
N ALA A 66 14.01 14.40 13.68
CA ALA A 66 13.49 14.06 15.01
C ALA A 66 12.84 12.66 15.06
N ARG A 67 12.41 12.13 13.89
CA ARG A 67 11.78 10.82 13.79
C ARG A 67 12.34 10.04 12.61
N LYS A 68 12.44 8.72 12.77
CA LYS A 68 12.88 7.78 11.73
C LYS A 68 11.73 6.88 11.29
N LEU A 69 11.75 6.53 10.01
CA LEU A 69 10.82 5.62 9.36
C LEU A 69 11.50 4.26 9.27
N VAL A 70 10.90 3.25 9.87
CA VAL A 70 11.50 1.93 10.06
C VAL A 70 10.64 0.89 9.36
N TYR A 71 11.23 0.23 8.40
CA TYR A 71 10.65 -0.95 7.77
C TYR A 71 10.67 -2.11 8.76
N VAL A 72 9.49 -2.62 9.05
CA VAL A 72 9.26 -3.84 9.82
C VAL A 72 8.59 -4.85 8.91
N ARG A 73 9.11 -6.07 8.88
CA ARG A 73 8.32 -7.18 8.33
C ARG A 73 7.19 -7.43 9.31
N ALA A 74 5.97 -7.54 8.79
CA ALA A 74 4.87 -8.10 9.56
C ALA A 74 5.23 -9.56 9.80
N SER A 75 5.98 -9.81 10.88
CA SER A 75 6.08 -11.13 11.46
C SER A 75 4.65 -11.50 11.81
N THR A 76 4.12 -12.45 11.04
CA THR A 76 2.75 -12.90 11.12
C THR A 76 2.36 -13.04 12.60
N PRO A 77 1.40 -12.25 13.12
CA PRO A 77 0.75 -12.61 14.38
C PRO A 77 0.24 -14.05 14.20
N PRO A 78 0.35 -14.96 15.19
CA PRO A 78 -0.18 -16.31 15.06
C PRO A 78 -1.63 -16.17 14.65
N ALA A 79 -1.94 -16.55 13.40
CA ALA A 79 -3.19 -16.32 12.68
C ALA A 79 -4.36 -15.89 13.59
N ALA A 80 -4.42 -14.61 13.96
CA ALA A 80 -5.56 -14.04 14.63
C ALA A 80 -6.59 -13.85 13.53
N GLY A 81 -7.35 -14.91 13.30
CA GLY A 81 -8.39 -14.98 12.31
C GLY A 81 -7.86 -14.70 10.90
N ARG A 82 -7.47 -15.76 10.19
CA ARG A 82 -8.12 -15.92 8.88
C ARG A 82 -9.60 -15.80 9.25
N PRO A 83 -10.39 -14.77 8.84
CA PRO A 83 -11.82 -15.04 8.75
C PRO A 83 -11.82 -16.32 7.95
N ALA A 84 -12.34 -17.41 8.52
CA ALA A 84 -12.50 -18.63 7.77
C ALA A 84 -13.03 -18.13 6.44
N ARG A 85 -12.22 -18.26 5.36
CA ARG A 85 -12.76 -18.12 4.02
C ARG A 85 -13.98 -19.00 4.18
N PRO A 86 -15.23 -18.48 4.10
CA PRO A 86 -16.32 -19.41 4.07
C PRO A 86 -15.89 -20.27 2.91
N ALA A 87 -15.53 -21.53 3.21
CA ALA A 87 -15.26 -22.52 2.19
C ALA A 87 -16.41 -22.26 1.25
N ALA A 88 -16.13 -21.74 0.04
CA ALA A 88 -17.15 -21.12 -0.77
C ALA A 88 -18.15 -22.24 -1.04
N THR A 89 -19.15 -22.30 -0.17
CA THR A 89 -20.02 -23.45 -0.02
C THR A 89 -21.09 -23.07 -0.98
N VAL A 90 -20.78 -23.24 -2.27
CA VAL A 90 -21.78 -23.36 -3.32
C VAL A 90 -22.89 -22.31 -3.14
N ALA A 91 -22.52 -21.05 -2.91
CA ALA A 91 -23.44 -19.93 -2.77
C ALA A 91 -23.88 -19.45 -4.17
N SER A 92 -24.14 -20.42 -5.05
CA SER A 92 -24.50 -20.19 -6.45
C SER A 92 -25.57 -21.15 -6.95
N ARG A 93 -26.20 -21.96 -6.08
CA ARG A 93 -27.37 -22.74 -6.50
C ARG A 93 -28.67 -21.96 -6.37
N THR A 94 -28.73 -20.98 -5.48
CA THR A 94 -29.95 -20.19 -5.26
C THR A 94 -30.04 -19.02 -6.23
N ASP A 95 -28.91 -18.39 -6.58
CA ASP A 95 -28.85 -17.33 -7.59
C ASP A 95 -29.05 -17.85 -9.02
N ASP A 96 -28.68 -19.11 -9.31
CA ASP A 96 -28.89 -19.72 -10.62
C ASP A 96 -30.40 -19.91 -10.89
N ALA A 97 -31.20 -20.30 -9.89
CA ALA A 97 -32.62 -20.55 -10.07
C ALA A 97 -33.48 -19.30 -10.37
N ASP A 98 -32.92 -18.09 -10.20
CA ASP A 98 -33.63 -16.82 -10.44
C ASP A 98 -33.28 -16.18 -11.80
N ILE A 99 -32.26 -16.69 -12.50
CA ILE A 99 -31.91 -16.22 -13.85
C ILE A 99 -33.01 -16.66 -14.83
N ILE A 100 -33.65 -15.70 -15.50
CA ILE A 100 -34.61 -15.96 -16.58
C ILE A 100 -33.93 -15.65 -17.92
N THR A 101 -33.73 -16.66 -18.76
CA THR A 101 -33.10 -16.52 -20.08
C THR A 101 -34.15 -16.68 -21.18
N GLU A 102 -34.30 -15.68 -22.04
CA GLU A 102 -35.17 -15.74 -23.23
C GLU A 102 -34.38 -16.33 -24.42
N CYS A 103 -34.91 -17.40 -25.00
CA CYS A 103 -34.36 -18.06 -26.17
C CYS A 103 -34.83 -17.36 -27.45
N ARG A 104 -34.08 -17.54 -28.55
CA ARG A 104 -34.34 -16.86 -29.83
C ARG A 104 -35.73 -17.16 -30.44
N ASP A 105 -36.29 -18.30 -30.09
CA ASP A 105 -37.63 -18.77 -30.46
C ASP A 105 -38.76 -18.21 -29.57
N GLY A 106 -38.44 -17.36 -28.60
CA GLY A 106 -39.40 -16.75 -27.66
C GLY A 106 -39.70 -17.60 -26.42
N THR A 107 -39.07 -18.77 -26.29
CA THR A 107 -39.20 -19.61 -25.09
C THR A 107 -38.38 -19.03 -23.93
N VAL A 108 -38.93 -19.09 -22.72
CA VAL A 108 -38.26 -18.63 -21.51
C VAL A 108 -37.76 -19.83 -20.68
N VAL A 109 -36.46 -19.89 -20.40
CA VAL A 109 -35.83 -20.92 -19.56
C VAL A 109 -35.31 -20.33 -18.27
N ARG A 110 -35.27 -21.13 -17.19
CA ARG A 110 -34.86 -20.70 -15.85
C ARG A 110 -33.54 -21.35 -15.45
N GLY A 111 -32.64 -20.55 -14.89
CA GLY A 111 -31.27 -20.92 -14.53
C GLY A 111 -30.40 -21.32 -15.71
N ASN A 112 -29.47 -22.24 -15.48
CA ASN A 112 -28.50 -22.68 -16.48
C ASN A 112 -29.03 -23.63 -17.57
N ALA A 113 -30.36 -23.76 -17.71
CA ALA A 113 -30.95 -24.58 -18.77
C ALA A 113 -30.59 -24.01 -20.16
N SER A 114 -30.14 -24.87 -21.08
CA SER A 114 -29.79 -24.49 -22.44
C SER A 114 -31.03 -24.48 -23.36
N CYS A 115 -31.09 -23.51 -24.28
CA CYS A 115 -32.10 -23.49 -25.33
C CYS A 115 -31.98 -24.75 -26.19
N LYS A 116 -33.11 -25.33 -26.58
CA LYS A 116 -33.15 -26.46 -27.51
C LYS A 116 -32.70 -25.98 -28.91
N PRO A 117 -31.95 -26.78 -29.70
CA PRO A 117 -31.60 -26.42 -31.07
C PRO A 117 -32.82 -26.24 -31.97
#